data_AF-A0AAV9QW14-F1
#
_entry.id   AF-A0AAV9QW14-F1
#
_cell.length_a   1.000
_cell.length_b   1.000
_cell.length_c   1.000
_cell.angle_alpha   90.00
_cell.angle_beta   90.00
_cell.angle_gamma   90.00
#
_symmetry.space_group_name_H-M   'P 1'
#
loop_
_entity.id
_entity.type
_entity.pdbx_description
1 polymer ?
#
loop_
_entity_poly.entity_id
_entity_poly.type
_entity_poly.pdbx_seq_one_letter_code
_entity_poly.pdbx_strand_id
1 'polypeptide(L)'
;MLGCIWQYVYTSFLRYWLKWLIRQATGTCELQRICSGYKPGATRTTKAEYSLQSSKNKVLRGALETSKDNLEQCVDHIIKEKNIKPQKDPLFKGSVHICLLQITGYSSLYSSVEDLRKEVFSSNNPEHEAMLLKGRALWFCVVMHNIST
;
A
#
# COMPACT_ATOMS: atom_id res chain seq x y z
N MET A 1 35.04 -8.21 -17.97
CA MET A 1 34.92 -8.56 -16.54
C MET A 1 34.93 -7.34 -15.60
N LEU A 2 35.78 -6.33 -15.81
CA LEU A 2 35.84 -5.12 -14.98
C LEU A 2 34.52 -4.30 -14.92
N GLY A 3 33.78 -4.21 -16.04
CA GLY A 3 32.50 -3.49 -16.07
C GLY A 3 31.41 -4.11 -15.19
N CYS A 4 31.37 -5.44 -15.08
CA CYS A 4 30.41 -6.16 -14.23
C CYS A 4 30.70 -5.94 -12.74
N ILE A 5 31.99 -5.92 -12.38
CA ILE A 5 32.43 -5.65 -10.99
C ILE A 5 32.10 -4.20 -10.63
N TRP A 6 32.33 -3.25 -11.54
CA TRP A 6 32.01 -1.85 -11.34
C TRP A 6 30.50 -1.63 -11.18
N GLN A 7 29.67 -2.26 -12.01
CA GLN A 7 28.22 -2.22 -11.83
C GLN A 7 27.78 -2.85 -10.52
N TYR A 8 28.38 -3.96 -10.09
CA TYR A 8 28.03 -4.61 -8.83
C TYR A 8 28.38 -3.75 -7.62
N VAL A 9 29.56 -3.12 -7.61
CA VAL A 9 29.98 -2.17 -6.58
C VAL A 9 29.06 -0.96 -6.56
N TYR A 10 28.78 -0.36 -7.72
CA TYR A 10 27.95 0.84 -7.82
C TYR A 10 26.48 0.57 -7.42
N THR A 11 25.93 -0.59 -7.78
CA THR A 11 24.53 -0.93 -7.46
C THR A 11 24.35 -1.48 -6.06
N SER A 12 25.28 -2.27 -5.53
CA SER A 12 25.12 -2.90 -4.21
C SER A 12 25.66 -2.04 -3.08
N PHE A 13 26.90 -1.54 -3.21
CA PHE A 13 27.55 -0.79 -2.14
C PHE A 13 26.95 0.62 -2.02
N LEU A 14 26.82 1.33 -3.14
CA LEU A 14 26.34 2.72 -3.15
C LEU A 14 24.87 2.82 -2.71
N ARG A 15 24.01 1.84 -3.05
CA ARG A 15 22.62 1.80 -2.55
C ARG A 15 22.55 1.55 -1.05
N TYR A 16 23.39 0.65 -0.53
CA TYR A 16 23.42 0.37 0.90
C TYR A 16 23.91 1.59 1.68
N TRP A 17 24.97 2.22 1.18
CA TRP A 17 25.57 3.40 1.78
C TRP A 17 24.66 4.63 1.70
N LEU A 18 23.98 4.86 0.57
CA LEU A 18 23.01 5.93 0.43
C LEU A 18 21.79 5.74 1.34
N LYS A 19 21.28 4.50 1.46
CA LYS A 19 20.21 4.19 2.42
C LYS A 19 20.65 4.46 3.86
N TRP A 20 21.88 4.07 4.22
CA TRP A 20 22.44 4.32 5.54
C TRP A 20 22.64 5.83 5.79
N LEU A 21 23.21 6.56 4.82
CA LEU A 21 23.43 8.00 4.90
C LEU A 21 22.12 8.77 5.05
N ILE A 22 21.08 8.46 4.28
CA ILE A 22 19.80 9.17 4.41
C ILE A 22 19.18 8.90 5.79
N ARG A 23 19.34 7.69 6.32
CA ARG A 23 18.87 7.33 7.66
C ARG A 23 19.61 8.10 8.75
N GLN A 24 20.91 8.33 8.60
CA GLN A 24 21.70 9.16 9.51
C GLN A 24 21.40 10.66 9.33
N ALA A 25 21.25 11.13 8.10
CA ALA A 25 21.09 12.56 7.79
C ALA A 25 19.70 13.11 8.18
N THR A 26 18.63 12.32 8.02
CA THR A 26 17.26 12.78 8.36
C THR A 26 16.74 12.23 9.67
N GLY A 27 17.29 11.10 10.16
CA GLY A 27 16.74 10.40 11.32
C GLY A 27 15.27 10.00 11.12
N THR A 28 14.84 9.81 9.87
CA THR A 28 13.47 9.38 9.51
C THR A 28 13.53 8.03 8.78
N CYS A 29 12.54 7.18 9.01
CA CYS A 29 12.42 5.92 8.29
C CYS A 29 11.85 6.14 6.87
N GLU A 30 12.08 5.19 5.97
CA GLU A 30 11.57 5.26 4.59
C GLU A 30 10.05 5.47 4.53
N LEU A 31 9.31 4.81 5.45
CA LEU A 31 7.86 4.95 5.57
C LEU A 31 7.43 6.37 5.97
N GLN A 32 8.16 7.01 6.89
CA GLN A 32 7.92 8.40 7.29
C GLN A 32 8.14 9.37 6.12
N ARG A 33 9.20 9.13 5.33
CA ARG A 33 9.47 9.93 4.14
C ARG A 33 8.39 9.75 3.07
N ILE A 34 7.82 8.56 2.93
CA ILE A 34 6.68 8.33 2.02
C ILE A 34 5.42 9.03 2.55
N CYS A 35 5.14 8.93 3.84
CA CYS A 35 3.94 9.52 4.45
C CYS A 35 3.94 11.06 4.39
N SER A 36 5.11 11.68 4.59
CA SER A 36 5.28 13.14 4.54
C SER A 36 5.51 13.70 3.12
N GLY A 37 6.19 12.94 2.25
CA GLY A 37 6.59 13.40 0.92
C GLY A 37 5.54 13.26 -0.17
N TYR A 38 4.49 12.44 0.03
CA TYR A 38 3.43 12.23 -0.96
C TYR A 38 2.07 12.70 -0.44
N LYS A 39 1.30 13.31 -1.34
CA LYS A 39 -0.10 13.66 -1.07
C LYS A 39 -0.92 12.39 -0.76
N PRO A 40 -1.95 12.49 0.12
CA PRO A 40 -2.86 11.38 0.37
C PRO A 40 -3.48 10.84 -0.92
N GLY A 41 -3.46 9.52 -1.11
CA GLY A 41 -4.02 8.86 -2.30
C GLY A 41 -3.21 7.64 -2.74
N ALA A 42 -3.56 7.13 -3.93
CA ALA A 42 -3.03 5.88 -4.47
C ALA A 42 -1.49 5.84 -4.51
N THR A 43 -0.84 6.91 -4.98
CA THR A 43 0.63 6.94 -5.10
C THR A 43 1.34 6.74 -3.75
N ARG A 44 0.82 7.34 -2.67
CA ARG A 44 1.38 7.19 -1.32
C ARG A 44 1.21 5.75 -0.86
N THR A 45 0.04 5.18 -1.09
CA THR A 45 -0.34 3.84 -0.65
C THR A 45 0.46 2.75 -1.36
N THR A 46 0.60 2.81 -2.69
CA THR A 46 1.42 1.86 -3.46
C THR A 46 2.89 1.89 -3.02
N LYS A 47 3.43 3.09 -2.73
CA LYS A 47 4.81 3.21 -2.23
C LYS A 47 4.96 2.68 -0.81
N ALA A 48 3.99 2.94 0.05
CA ALA A 48 3.96 2.40 1.41
C ALA A 48 3.88 0.86 1.38
N GLU A 49 3.01 0.30 0.55
CA GLU A 49 2.88 -1.14 0.31
C GLU A 49 4.21 -1.76 -0.12
N TYR A 50 4.85 -1.20 -1.15
CA TYR A 50 6.14 -1.69 -1.63
C TYR A 50 7.23 -1.63 -0.55
N SER A 51 7.24 -0.57 0.27
CA SER A 51 8.20 -0.42 1.37
C SER A 51 7.97 -1.46 2.49
N LEU A 52 6.71 -1.81 2.75
CA LEU A 52 6.35 -2.87 3.72
C LEU A 52 6.69 -4.28 3.18
N GLN A 53 6.36 -4.58 1.92
CA GLN A 53 6.68 -5.86 1.29
C GLN A 53 8.20 -6.10 1.20
N SER A 54 8.96 -5.07 0.81
CA SER A 54 10.42 -5.13 0.68
C SER A 54 11.15 -5.14 2.03
N SER A 55 10.45 -4.92 3.15
CA SER A 55 11.06 -4.97 4.47
C SER A 55 11.57 -6.36 4.82
N LYS A 56 12.71 -6.45 5.51
CA LYS A 56 13.26 -7.73 6.00
C LYS A 56 12.52 -8.27 7.23
N ASN A 57 11.73 -7.43 7.90
CA ASN A 57 11.02 -7.81 9.12
C ASN A 57 9.71 -8.52 8.76
N LYS A 58 9.53 -9.74 9.28
CA LYS A 58 8.32 -10.55 9.06
C LYS A 58 7.06 -9.89 9.62
N VAL A 59 7.17 -9.16 10.73
CA VAL A 59 6.04 -8.43 11.35
C VAL A 59 5.47 -7.38 10.40
N LEU A 60 6.35 -6.66 9.69
CA LEU A 60 5.95 -5.64 8.73
C LEU A 60 5.34 -6.21 7.46
N ARG A 61 5.74 -7.43 7.06
CA ARG A 61 5.12 -8.15 5.94
C ARG A 61 3.74 -8.68 6.33
N GLY A 62 3.64 -9.29 7.52
CA GLY A 62 2.37 -9.77 8.06
C GLY A 62 1.34 -8.66 8.27
N ALA A 63 1.78 -7.41 8.41
CA ALA A 63 0.88 -6.25 8.45
C ALA A 63 0.01 -6.08 7.20
N LEU A 64 0.46 -6.57 6.04
CA LEU A 64 -0.30 -6.51 4.79
C LEU A 64 -1.37 -7.62 4.70
N GLU A 65 -1.16 -8.71 5.42
CA GLU A 65 -2.06 -9.87 5.48
C GLU A 65 -3.08 -9.76 6.63
N THR A 66 -2.94 -8.75 7.48
CA THR A 66 -3.78 -8.56 8.67
C THR A 66 -5.20 -8.14 8.27
N SER A 67 -6.21 -8.67 8.97
CA SER A 67 -7.62 -8.30 8.78
C SER A 67 -7.89 -6.84 9.20
N LYS A 68 -8.95 -6.24 8.64
CA LYS A 68 -9.35 -4.85 8.91
C LYS A 68 -9.51 -4.53 10.40
N ASP A 69 -9.94 -5.51 11.19
CA ASP A 69 -10.25 -5.34 12.61
C ASP A 69 -9.01 -5.12 13.49
N ASN A 70 -7.83 -5.58 13.04
CA ASN A 70 -6.59 -5.52 13.81
C ASN A 70 -5.60 -4.46 13.28
N LEU A 71 -6.05 -3.55 12.41
CA LEU A 71 -5.20 -2.55 11.78
C LEU A 71 -4.55 -1.59 12.78
N GLU A 72 -5.28 -1.13 13.80
CA GLU A 72 -4.73 -0.20 14.80
C GLU A 72 -3.58 -0.83 15.59
N GLN A 73 -3.75 -2.08 16.04
CA GLN A 73 -2.71 -2.82 16.72
C GLN A 73 -1.50 -3.01 15.81
N CYS A 74 -1.74 -3.30 14.53
CA CYS A 74 -0.69 -3.48 13.55
C CYS A 74 0.12 -2.19 13.32
N VAL A 75 -0.55 -1.03 13.25
CA VAL A 75 0.12 0.28 13.19
C VAL A 75 0.98 0.52 14.42
N ASP A 76 0.48 0.19 15.62
CA ASP A 76 1.25 0.34 16.86
C ASP A 76 2.47 -0.59 16.89
N HIS A 77 2.36 -1.81 16.36
CA HIS A 77 3.50 -2.71 16.16
C HIS A 77 4.52 -2.13 15.16
N ILE A 78 4.07 -1.54 14.05
CA ILE A 78 4.97 -0.88 13.07
C ILE A 78 5.73 0.27 13.73
N ILE A 79 5.04 1.10 14.53
CA ILE A 79 5.67 2.23 15.25
C ILE A 79 6.73 1.72 16.23
N LYS A 80 6.42 0.67 16.99
CA LYS A 80 7.36 0.02 17.94
C LYS A 80 8.57 -0.58 17.21
N GLU A 81 8.34 -1.39 16.18
CA GLU A 81 9.40 -2.06 15.38
C GLU A 81 10.31 -1.08 14.66
N LYS A 82 9.76 0.04 14.16
CA LYS A 82 10.54 1.09 13.51
C LYS A 82 11.15 2.08 14.50
N ASN A 83 10.88 1.94 15.79
CA ASN A 83 11.33 2.82 16.86
C ASN A 83 11.03 4.30 16.54
N ILE A 84 9.82 4.56 16.03
CA ILE A 84 9.39 5.90 15.62
C ILE A 84 8.87 6.63 16.84
N LYS A 85 9.40 7.83 17.08
CA LYS A 85 8.92 8.70 18.16
C LYS A 85 7.64 9.42 17.68
N PRO A 86 6.45 9.10 18.22
CA PRO A 86 5.20 9.74 17.80
C PRO A 86 5.19 11.25 18.07
N GLN A 87 5.96 11.73 19.04
CA GLN A 87 6.14 13.16 19.32
C GLN A 87 6.81 13.93 18.18
N LYS A 88 7.68 13.27 17.40
CA LYS A 88 8.39 13.90 16.28
C LYS A 88 7.53 13.96 15.00
N ASP A 89 6.56 13.05 14.87
CA ASP A 89 5.71 12.93 13.70
C ASP A 89 4.32 12.38 14.09
N PRO A 90 3.41 13.23 14.58
CA PRO A 90 2.10 12.80 15.05
C PRO A 90 1.17 12.37 13.91
N LEU A 91 1.38 12.90 12.70
CA LEU A 91 0.55 12.58 11.52
C LEU A 91 0.90 11.23 10.90
N PHE A 92 2.06 10.67 11.24
CA PHE A 92 2.51 9.37 10.75
C PHE A 92 1.52 8.24 11.07
N LYS A 93 1.03 8.16 12.33
CA LYS A 93 0.12 7.09 12.76
C LYS A 93 -1.14 7.06 11.89
N GLY A 94 -1.78 8.21 11.70
CA GLY A 94 -2.96 8.33 10.84
C GLY A 94 -2.67 8.06 9.37
N SER A 95 -1.53 8.54 8.86
CA SER A 95 -1.14 8.32 7.47
C SER A 95 -0.89 6.85 7.14
N VAL A 96 -0.19 6.12 8.02
CA VAL A 96 0.06 4.68 7.87
C VAL A 96 -1.23 3.89 8.02
N HIS A 97 -2.08 4.26 8.97
CA HIS A 97 -3.38 3.62 9.15
C HIS A 97 -4.23 3.70 7.88
N ILE A 98 -4.33 4.89 7.27
CA ILE A 98 -5.05 5.08 6.00
C ILE A 98 -4.43 4.22 4.88
N CYS A 99 -3.10 4.20 4.76
CA CYS A 99 -2.43 3.38 3.75
C CYS A 99 -2.75 1.89 3.94
N LEU A 100 -2.67 1.36 5.17
CA LEU A 100 -2.98 -0.05 5.45
C LEU A 100 -4.45 -0.38 5.18
N LEU A 101 -5.37 0.52 5.55
CA LEU A 101 -6.80 0.36 5.26
C LEU A 101 -7.06 0.29 3.75
N GLN A 102 -6.40 1.14 2.98
CA GLN A 102 -6.50 1.12 1.52
C GLN A 102 -5.91 -0.16 0.90
N ILE A 103 -4.75 -0.63 1.40
CA ILE A 103 -4.12 -1.87 0.91
C ILE A 103 -4.99 -3.09 1.22
N THR A 104 -5.41 -3.25 2.47
CA THR A 104 -6.24 -4.40 2.90
C THR A 104 -7.62 -4.36 2.25
N GLY A 105 -8.22 -3.16 2.12
CA GLY A 105 -9.47 -2.95 1.39
C GLY A 105 -9.35 -3.32 -0.08
N TYR A 106 -8.28 -2.90 -0.75
CA TYR A 106 -8.01 -3.25 -2.14
C TYR A 106 -7.77 -4.75 -2.31
N SER A 107 -6.94 -5.38 -1.47
CA SER A 107 -6.67 -6.82 -1.51
C SER A 107 -7.95 -7.65 -1.35
N SER A 108 -8.80 -7.29 -0.38
CA SER A 108 -10.10 -7.94 -0.19
C SER A 108 -11.02 -7.77 -1.40
N LEU A 109 -11.12 -6.56 -1.96
CA LEU A 109 -11.93 -6.30 -3.14
C LEU A 109 -11.42 -7.07 -4.36
N TYR A 110 -10.11 -7.09 -4.56
CA TYR A 110 -9.45 -7.80 -5.65
C TYR A 110 -9.76 -9.29 -5.58
N SER A 111 -9.65 -9.91 -4.40
CA SER A 111 -10.02 -11.32 -4.21
C SER A 111 -11.49 -11.57 -4.53
N SER A 112 -12.42 -10.74 -4.04
CA SER A 112 -13.84 -10.88 -4.35
C SER A 112 -14.13 -10.74 -5.85
N VAL A 113 -13.48 -9.81 -6.54
CA VAL A 113 -13.62 -9.64 -8.00
C VAL A 113 -13.05 -10.85 -8.75
N GLU A 114 -11.92 -11.38 -8.29
CA GLU A 114 -11.29 -12.54 -8.92
C GLU A 114 -12.10 -13.82 -8.73
N ASP A 115 -12.83 -13.95 -7.61
CA ASP A 115 -13.77 -15.04 -7.40
C ASP A 115 -14.99 -14.91 -8.32
N LEU A 116 -15.58 -13.71 -8.41
CA LEU A 116 -16.65 -13.40 -9.35
C LEU A 116 -16.24 -13.64 -10.82
N ARG A 117 -14.98 -13.35 -11.18
CA ARG A 117 -14.46 -13.57 -12.54
C ARG A 117 -14.48 -15.05 -12.96
N LYS A 118 -14.43 -15.98 -11.99
CA LYS A 118 -14.44 -17.43 -12.25
C LYS A 118 -15.85 -17.97 -12.45
N GLU A 119 -16.88 -17.22 -12.04
CA GLU A 119 -18.27 -17.65 -12.14
C GLU A 119 -18.79 -17.47 -13.58
N VAL A 120 -19.45 -18.50 -14.10
CA VAL A 120 -20.10 -18.43 -15.42
C VAL A 120 -21.42 -17.70 -15.27
N PHE A 121 -21.68 -16.74 -16.15
CA PHE A 121 -22.94 -16.01 -16.14
C PHE A 121 -24.14 -16.96 -16.35
N SER A 122 -25.18 -16.80 -15.52
CA SER A 122 -26.44 -17.54 -15.62
C SER A 122 -27.61 -16.55 -15.60
N SER A 123 -28.43 -16.55 -16.64
CA SER A 123 -29.66 -15.74 -16.74
C SER A 123 -30.75 -16.18 -15.75
N ASN A 124 -30.62 -17.38 -15.18
CA ASN A 124 -31.57 -17.89 -14.21
C ASN A 124 -31.20 -17.49 -12.77
N ASN A 125 -30.07 -16.83 -12.56
CA ASN A 125 -29.67 -16.30 -11.26
C ASN A 125 -30.00 -14.79 -11.17
N PRO A 126 -31.01 -14.39 -10.37
CA PRO A 126 -31.38 -12.98 -10.24
C PRO A 126 -30.26 -12.10 -9.66
N GLU A 127 -29.30 -12.67 -8.92
CA GLU A 127 -28.16 -11.91 -8.39
C GLU A 127 -27.21 -11.43 -9.49
N HIS A 128 -27.03 -12.22 -10.55
CA HIS A 128 -26.20 -11.83 -11.69
C HIS A 128 -26.81 -10.65 -12.46
N GLU A 129 -28.14 -10.66 -12.62
CA GLU A 129 -28.87 -9.54 -13.23
C GLU A 129 -28.77 -8.26 -12.37
N ALA A 130 -28.91 -8.40 -11.05
CA ALA A 130 -28.74 -7.27 -10.13
C ALA A 130 -27.32 -6.68 -10.18
N MET A 131 -26.28 -7.51 -10.29
CA MET A 131 -24.90 -7.04 -10.47
C MET A 131 -24.69 -6.28 -11.78
N LEU A 132 -25.30 -6.73 -12.89
CA LEU A 132 -25.24 -6.03 -14.18
C LEU A 132 -25.88 -4.64 -14.10
N LEU A 133 -27.04 -4.53 -13.44
CA LEU A 133 -27.72 -3.25 -13.22
C LEU A 133 -26.88 -2.29 -12.36
N LYS A 134 -26.28 -2.81 -11.28
CA LYS A 134 -25.39 -2.03 -10.42
C LYS A 134 -24.14 -1.57 -11.16
N GLY A 135 -23.53 -2.43 -11.97
CA GLY A 135 -22.38 -2.09 -12.82
C GLY A 135 -22.72 -1.01 -13.84
N ARG A 136 -23.88 -1.12 -14.50
CA ARG A 136 -24.38 -0.10 -15.43
C ARG A 136 -24.61 1.25 -14.74
N ALA A 137 -25.21 1.26 -13.55
CA ALA A 137 -25.41 2.48 -12.77
C ALA A 137 -24.09 3.14 -12.37
N LEU A 138 -23.11 2.34 -11.92
CA LEU A 138 -21.78 2.83 -11.55
C LEU A 138 -21.05 3.43 -12.76
N TRP A 139 -21.10 2.74 -13.91
CA TRP A 139 -20.53 3.25 -15.15
C TRP A 139 -21.17 4.58 -15.55
N PHE A 140 -22.49 4.69 -15.44
CA PHE A 140 -23.21 5.93 -15.72
C PHE A 140 -22.76 7.08 -14.80
N CYS A 141 -22.60 6.82 -13.50
CA CYS A 141 -22.07 7.82 -12.55
C CYS A 141 -20.65 8.29 -12.91
N VAL A 142 -19.76 7.35 -13.27
CA VAL A 142 -18.36 7.67 -13.62
C VAL A 142 -18.29 8.45 -14.94
N VAL A 143 -19.09 8.08 -15.92
CA VAL A 143 -19.16 8.76 -17.22
C VAL A 143 -19.74 10.16 -17.04
N MET A 144 -20.82 10.33 -16.29
CA MET A 144 -21.42 11.64 -16.02
C MET A 144 -20.50 12.58 -15.24
N HIS A 145 -19.74 12.05 -14.27
CA HIS A 145 -18.74 12.85 -13.55
C HIS A 145 -17.59 13.31 -14.45
N ASN A 146 -17.14 12.49 -15.42
CA ASN A 146 -16.09 12.88 -16.38
C ASN A 146 -16.58 13.84 -17.48
N ILE A 147 -17.87 13.87 -17.79
CA ILE A 147 -18.45 14.79 -18.79
C ILE A 147 -18.66 16.19 -18.17
N SER A 148 -18.82 16.28 -16.84
CA SER A 148 -19.11 17.54 -16.14
C SER A 148 -17.87 18.28 -15.61
N THR A 149 -16.66 17.74 -15.81
CA THR A 149 -15.35 18.36 -15.48
C THR A 149 -14.56 18.65 -16.75
#